data_AF-A0A6J7DRL5-F1
#
_entry.id   AF-A0A6J7DRL5-F1
#
_cell.length_a   1.000
_cell.length_b   1.000
_cell.length_c   1.000
_cell.angle_alpha   90.00
_cell.angle_beta   90.00
_cell.angle_gamma   90.00
#
_symmetry.space_group_name_H-M   'P 1'
#
loop_
_entity.id
_entity.type
_entity.pdbx_description
1 polymer ?
#
loop_
_entity_poly.entity_id
_entity_poly.type
_entity_poly.pdbx_seq_one_letter_code
_entity_poly.pdbx_strand_id
1 'polypeptide(L)'
;MLTDYHVHLRPDGPGTDAREFFTEANAERYREAASERGIAELGVSEHIYRFTEALDIWDTPFWRECAVDDIDAYCDFVRGATDLKLGIEADFLPGREDRLQNLLERRDWDFVIGSIHFVGDGALDHEDYDIWGMGIGPEKVWSTYFTWLGEAARSGLFDVLAHPDLVKHWGAQRPMPEGDLRRFYELAMDGIAQSGVAIEVSTAGLRKPVGEIYPTKAFLEMCIDAGCPVSLSSDAHTPEVIGHGYEAALALLAECGVTELAVFEGRERHLEPIGAS
;
A
#
# COMPACT_ATOMS: atom_id res chain seq x y z
N MET A 1 -4.54 20.12 3.69
CA MET A 1 -3.66 19.19 4.40
C MET A 1 -3.10 18.14 3.45
N LEU A 2 -1.84 17.76 3.62
CA LEU A 2 -1.23 16.60 2.95
C LEU A 2 -0.97 15.51 4.00
N THR A 3 -1.07 14.27 3.57
CA THR A 3 -0.84 13.05 4.37
C THR A 3 0.14 12.15 3.67
N ASP A 4 0.77 11.24 4.40
CA ASP A 4 1.47 10.08 3.84
C ASP A 4 1.27 8.89 4.77
N TYR A 5 0.45 7.92 4.36
CA TYR A 5 0.11 6.75 5.18
C TYR A 5 0.86 5.48 4.79
N HIS A 6 1.63 5.52 3.70
CA HIS A 6 2.41 4.38 3.23
C HIS A 6 3.89 4.66 3.48
N VAL A 7 4.31 4.41 4.72
CA VAL A 7 5.68 4.65 5.17
C VAL A 7 6.18 3.46 5.96
N HIS A 8 7.35 2.98 5.58
CA HIS A 8 8.09 1.95 6.27
C HIS A 8 9.29 2.61 6.94
N LEU A 9 9.35 2.58 8.27
CA LEU A 9 10.45 3.17 9.04
C LEU A 9 11.78 2.47 8.76
N ARG A 10 11.68 1.25 8.25
CA ARG A 10 12.80 0.37 7.94
C ARG A 10 12.88 0.05 6.45
N PRO A 11 14.05 0.23 5.81
CA PRO A 11 14.26 -0.16 4.42
C PRO A 11 14.00 -1.64 4.18
N ASP A 12 13.70 -2.01 2.93
CA ASP A 12 13.70 -3.41 2.52
C ASP A 12 15.11 -3.99 2.41
N GLY A 13 15.19 -5.30 2.62
CA GLY A 13 16.38 -6.10 2.32
C GLY A 13 17.10 -6.66 3.54
N PRO A 14 18.19 -7.40 3.32
CA PRO A 14 18.91 -8.06 4.39
C PRO A 14 19.66 -7.06 5.28
N GLY A 15 19.71 -7.34 6.59
CA GLY A 15 20.48 -6.54 7.54
C GLY A 15 19.79 -5.28 8.04
N THR A 16 18.48 -5.13 7.79
CA THR A 16 17.66 -4.07 8.38
C THR A 16 16.89 -4.65 9.57
N ASP A 17 17.47 -4.64 10.77
CA ASP A 17 16.82 -5.15 11.99
C ASP A 17 15.87 -4.11 12.58
N ALA A 18 14.65 -4.48 12.97
CA ALA A 18 13.69 -3.55 13.57
C ALA A 18 14.28 -2.79 14.78
N ARG A 19 15.17 -3.39 15.57
CA ARG A 19 15.79 -2.75 16.74
C ARG A 19 16.70 -1.57 16.37
N GLU A 20 17.22 -1.54 15.15
CA GLU A 20 18.06 -0.44 14.68
C GLU A 20 17.24 0.72 14.09
N PHE A 21 16.03 0.43 13.58
CA PHE A 21 15.19 1.39 12.85
C PHE A 21 13.97 1.86 13.64
N PHE A 22 13.42 1.06 14.55
CA PHE A 22 12.34 1.45 15.45
C PHE A 22 12.92 2.17 16.66
N THR A 23 13.44 3.36 16.39
CA THR A 23 14.01 4.26 17.39
C THR A 23 13.37 5.64 17.24
N GLU A 24 13.20 6.35 18.36
CA GLU A 24 12.67 7.73 18.36
C GLU A 24 13.48 8.64 17.42
N ALA A 25 14.81 8.49 17.41
CA ALA A 25 15.69 9.26 16.54
C ALA A 25 15.44 9.01 15.05
N ASN A 26 15.12 7.76 14.65
CA ASN A 26 14.78 7.48 13.27
C ASN A 26 13.37 8.00 12.93
N ALA A 27 12.38 7.76 13.80
CA ALA A 27 11.03 8.29 13.63
C ALA A 27 11.02 9.83 13.48
N GLU A 28 11.84 10.54 14.26
CA GLU A 28 11.99 11.99 14.15
C GLU A 28 12.53 12.42 12.78
N ARG A 29 13.47 11.67 12.18
CA ARG A 29 13.95 11.97 10.81
C ARG A 29 12.83 11.91 9.77
N TYR A 30 11.92 10.94 9.91
CA TYR A 30 10.74 10.85 9.04
C TYR A 30 9.77 12.01 9.28
N ARG A 31 9.56 12.40 10.55
CA ARG A 31 8.74 13.56 10.93
C ARG A 31 9.28 14.88 10.39
N GLU A 32 10.58 15.10 10.52
CA GLU A 32 11.26 16.28 9.98
C GLU A 32 11.10 16.34 8.47
N ALA A 33 11.36 15.23 7.76
CA ALA A 33 11.18 15.15 6.31
C ALA A 33 9.73 15.41 5.86
N ALA A 34 8.74 14.86 6.58
CA ALA A 34 7.32 15.12 6.33
C ALA A 34 6.99 16.61 6.51
N SER A 35 7.47 17.22 7.59
CA SER A 35 7.25 18.64 7.90
C SER A 35 7.85 19.56 6.82
N GLU A 36 9.07 19.26 6.35
CA GLU A 36 9.72 20.00 5.26
C GLU A 36 8.94 19.91 3.93
N ARG A 37 8.18 18.84 3.74
CA ARG A 37 7.31 18.62 2.56
C ARG A 37 5.88 19.12 2.74
N GLY A 38 5.54 19.70 3.90
CA GLY A 38 4.19 20.15 4.21
C GLY A 38 3.19 19.02 4.43
N ILE A 39 3.68 17.81 4.73
CA ILE A 39 2.85 16.67 5.14
C ILE A 39 2.54 16.84 6.62
N ALA A 40 1.26 17.01 6.94
CA ALA A 40 0.82 17.32 8.30
C ALA A 40 0.56 16.05 9.12
N GLU A 41 0.09 14.99 8.46
CA GLU A 41 -0.15 13.70 9.08
C GLU A 41 0.70 12.60 8.41
N LEU A 42 1.41 11.84 9.23
CA LEU A 42 2.30 10.78 8.82
C LEU A 42 1.89 9.49 9.51
N GLY A 43 1.64 8.43 8.74
CA GLY A 43 1.37 7.11 9.25
C GLY A 43 2.40 6.11 8.79
N VAL A 44 2.72 5.18 9.68
CA VAL A 44 3.63 4.07 9.39
C VAL A 44 2.83 2.80 9.16
N SER A 45 3.22 2.02 8.16
CA SER A 45 2.46 0.87 7.68
C SER A 45 3.41 -0.25 7.27
N GLU A 46 4.15 -0.80 8.23
CA GLU A 46 5.13 -1.85 7.96
C GLU A 46 4.50 -3.06 7.26
N HIS A 47 5.25 -3.70 6.36
CA HIS A 47 4.78 -4.90 5.67
C HIS A 47 4.47 -6.03 6.65
N ILE A 48 3.28 -6.62 6.53
CA ILE A 48 2.83 -7.71 7.42
C ILE A 48 3.76 -8.92 7.42
N TYR A 49 4.37 -9.25 6.27
CA TYR A 49 5.26 -10.42 6.12
C TYR A 49 6.55 -10.34 6.96
N ARG A 50 6.85 -9.17 7.56
CA ARG A 50 7.99 -8.95 8.45
C ARG A 50 7.78 -9.49 9.87
N PHE A 51 6.53 -9.77 10.25
CA PHE A 51 6.17 -10.17 11.62
C PHE A 51 5.96 -11.67 11.76
N THR A 52 6.45 -12.25 12.86
CA THR A 52 6.35 -13.70 13.13
C THR A 52 4.91 -14.21 13.16
N GLU A 53 3.97 -13.39 13.64
CA GLU A 53 2.54 -13.68 13.71
C GLU A 53 1.91 -13.87 12.33
N ALA A 54 2.49 -13.26 11.29
CA ALA A 54 1.99 -13.38 9.91
C ALA A 54 2.19 -14.80 9.34
N LEU A 55 3.07 -15.61 9.94
CA LEU A 55 3.26 -17.01 9.54
C LEU A 55 2.03 -17.88 9.81
N ASP A 56 1.15 -17.49 10.74
CA ASP A 56 -0.14 -18.16 10.94
C ASP A 56 -1.07 -17.93 9.73
N ILE A 57 -0.94 -16.80 9.04
CA ILE A 57 -1.67 -16.48 7.82
C ILE A 57 -1.09 -17.26 6.65
N TRP A 58 0.21 -17.08 6.37
CA TRP A 58 0.87 -17.71 5.25
C TRP A 58 2.33 -18.09 5.53
N ASP A 59 2.62 -19.38 5.44
CA ASP A 59 3.91 -19.96 5.81
C ASP A 59 4.71 -20.41 4.58
N THR A 60 5.32 -19.45 3.87
CA THR A 60 6.15 -19.67 2.67
C THR A 60 7.64 -19.49 2.96
N PRO A 61 8.54 -19.96 2.09
CA PRO A 61 9.96 -19.67 2.22
C PRO A 61 10.28 -18.17 2.35
N PHE A 62 9.67 -17.32 1.51
CA PHE A 62 9.85 -15.86 1.58
C PHE A 62 9.40 -15.31 2.94
N TRP A 63 8.18 -15.65 3.38
CA TRP A 63 7.64 -15.14 4.64
C TRP A 63 8.46 -15.62 5.84
N ARG A 64 8.91 -16.89 5.87
CA ARG A 64 9.79 -17.38 6.95
C ARG A 64 11.14 -16.66 7.01
N GLU A 65 11.65 -16.21 5.88
CA GLU A 65 12.90 -15.47 5.80
C GLU A 65 12.73 -14.04 6.35
N CYS A 66 11.60 -13.39 6.05
CA CYS A 66 11.33 -12.02 6.45
C CYS A 66 10.71 -11.87 7.85
N ALA A 67 9.95 -12.87 8.30
CA ALA A 67 9.15 -12.83 9.53
C ALA A 67 10.03 -13.00 10.79
N VAL A 68 10.77 -11.95 11.13
CA VAL A 68 11.72 -11.95 12.26
C VAL A 68 11.35 -10.96 13.35
N ASP A 69 10.38 -10.07 13.08
CA ASP A 69 9.94 -9.04 14.01
C ASP A 69 8.70 -9.47 14.80
N ASP A 70 8.42 -8.75 15.88
CA ASP A 70 7.24 -8.93 16.72
C ASP A 70 6.29 -7.74 16.48
N ILE A 71 5.06 -8.04 16.06
CA ILE A 71 4.08 -7.01 15.68
C ILE A 71 3.60 -6.20 16.89
N ASP A 72 3.57 -6.81 18.09
CA ASP A 72 3.13 -6.11 19.31
C ASP A 72 4.22 -5.13 19.75
N ALA A 73 5.50 -5.50 19.63
CA ALA A 73 6.61 -4.59 19.84
C ALA A 73 6.62 -3.41 18.87
N TYR A 74 6.23 -3.63 17.60
CA TYR A 74 6.02 -2.55 16.63
C TYR A 74 4.88 -1.61 17.07
N CYS A 75 3.72 -2.16 17.44
CA CYS A 75 2.59 -1.36 17.91
C CYS A 75 2.94 -0.54 19.15
N ASP A 76 3.60 -1.17 20.13
CA ASP A 76 4.06 -0.53 21.37
C ASP A 76 5.05 0.60 21.08
N PHE A 77 5.97 0.41 20.14
CA PHE A 77 6.91 1.44 19.73
C PHE A 77 6.19 2.65 19.12
N VAL A 78 5.33 2.45 18.12
CA VAL A 78 4.65 3.55 17.43
C VAL A 78 3.76 4.34 18.41
N ARG A 79 2.96 3.63 19.22
CA ARG A 79 2.04 4.27 20.18
C ARG A 79 2.75 4.89 21.38
N GLY A 80 3.83 4.27 21.86
CA GLY A 80 4.51 4.65 23.09
C GLY A 80 5.64 5.67 22.91
N ALA A 81 6.25 5.72 21.73
CA ALA A 81 7.47 6.47 21.48
C ALA A 81 7.37 7.47 20.32
N THR A 82 6.24 7.54 19.60
CA THR A 82 6.08 8.46 18.46
C THR A 82 4.71 9.15 18.48
N ASP A 83 4.54 10.15 17.61
CA ASP A 83 3.25 10.80 17.32
C ASP A 83 2.68 10.36 15.96
N LEU A 84 3.24 9.30 15.37
CA LEU A 84 2.86 8.77 14.07
C LEU A 84 1.56 7.97 14.17
N LYS A 85 0.76 7.97 13.10
CA LYS A 85 -0.40 7.09 13.00
C LYS A 85 0.07 5.64 12.85
N LEU A 86 -0.50 4.75 13.66
CA LEU A 86 -0.20 3.32 13.64
C LEU A 86 -1.04 2.64 12.58
N GLY A 87 -0.41 2.16 11.51
CA GLY A 87 -1.04 1.30 10.53
C GLY A 87 -0.23 0.05 10.24
N ILE A 88 -0.69 -0.72 9.27
CA ILE A 88 -0.01 -1.91 8.75
C ILE A 88 -0.34 -2.05 7.28
N GLU A 89 0.64 -2.48 6.48
CA GLU A 89 0.38 -2.92 5.12
C GLU A 89 0.20 -4.44 5.11
N ALA A 90 -1.05 -4.87 4.92
CA ALA A 90 -1.46 -6.26 4.95
C ALA A 90 -1.75 -6.81 3.55
N ASP A 91 -1.11 -7.93 3.22
CA ASP A 91 -1.38 -8.66 1.98
C ASP A 91 -2.76 -9.31 1.97
N PHE A 92 -3.55 -9.01 0.93
CA PHE A 92 -4.74 -9.78 0.60
C PHE A 92 -4.33 -11.12 -0.04
N LEU A 93 -4.66 -12.20 0.66
CA LEU A 93 -4.38 -13.56 0.23
C LEU A 93 -5.70 -14.36 0.19
N PRO A 94 -6.22 -14.70 -1.01
CA PRO A 94 -7.49 -15.40 -1.13
C PRO A 94 -7.54 -16.69 -0.31
N GLY A 95 -8.65 -16.87 0.43
CA GLY A 95 -8.87 -18.02 1.30
C GLY A 95 -8.15 -17.95 2.65
N ARG A 96 -7.53 -16.81 3.00
CA ARG A 96 -6.86 -16.56 4.28
C ARG A 96 -7.43 -15.35 5.03
N GLU A 97 -8.55 -14.82 4.57
CA GLU A 97 -9.22 -13.62 5.08
C GLU A 97 -9.54 -13.74 6.57
N ASP A 98 -10.11 -14.85 7.02
CA ASP A 98 -10.42 -15.08 8.43
C ASP A 98 -9.16 -14.99 9.32
N ARG A 99 -8.01 -15.48 8.83
CA ARG A 99 -6.76 -15.45 9.59
C ARG A 99 -6.21 -14.03 9.68
N LEU A 100 -6.26 -13.31 8.56
CA LEU A 100 -5.88 -11.90 8.51
C LEU A 100 -6.80 -11.07 9.43
N GLN A 101 -8.11 -11.27 9.36
CA GLN A 101 -9.08 -10.61 10.22
C GLN A 101 -8.76 -10.83 11.70
N ASN A 102 -8.49 -12.08 12.11
CA ASN A 102 -8.12 -12.40 13.49
C ASN A 102 -6.82 -11.71 13.95
N LEU A 103 -5.86 -11.45 13.06
CA LEU A 103 -4.65 -10.71 13.38
C LEU A 103 -4.93 -9.22 13.52
N LEU A 104 -5.74 -8.66 12.62
CA LEU A 104 -6.10 -7.24 12.59
C LEU A 104 -6.96 -6.85 13.80
N GLU A 105 -7.98 -7.64 14.16
CA GLU A 105 -8.91 -7.35 15.27
C GLU A 105 -8.28 -7.38 16.67
N ARG A 106 -7.04 -7.87 16.80
CA ARG A 106 -6.33 -7.93 18.09
C ARG A 106 -5.64 -6.63 18.47
N ARG A 107 -5.61 -5.65 17.57
CA ARG A 107 -4.83 -4.42 17.71
C ARG A 107 -5.65 -3.23 17.25
N ASP A 108 -5.45 -2.10 17.92
CA ASP A 108 -6.16 -0.86 17.64
C ASP A 108 -5.39 -0.06 16.58
N TRP A 109 -5.60 -0.41 15.31
CA TRP A 109 -5.02 0.29 14.16
C TRP A 109 -5.68 1.64 13.92
N ASP A 110 -4.90 2.66 13.56
CA ASP A 110 -5.44 3.90 13.01
C ASP A 110 -5.94 3.68 11.58
N PHE A 111 -5.22 2.86 10.79
CA PHE A 111 -5.59 2.47 9.44
C PHE A 111 -4.93 1.14 9.04
N VAL A 112 -5.51 0.44 8.07
CA VAL A 112 -4.96 -0.77 7.46
C VAL A 112 -4.89 -0.57 5.94
N ILE A 113 -3.70 -0.69 5.38
CA ILE A 113 -3.49 -0.69 3.93
C ILE A 113 -3.53 -2.13 3.43
N GLY A 114 -4.27 -2.39 2.36
CA GLY A 114 -4.37 -3.68 1.70
C GLY A 114 -3.61 -3.70 0.39
N SER A 115 -2.70 -4.65 0.22
CA SER A 115 -1.93 -4.84 -1.00
C SER A 115 -2.08 -6.24 -1.56
N ILE A 116 -1.69 -6.42 -2.83
CA ILE A 116 -1.58 -7.73 -3.47
C ILE A 116 -0.17 -7.82 -4.03
N HIS A 117 0.77 -8.38 -3.27
CA HIS A 117 2.13 -8.59 -3.76
C HIS A 117 2.29 -9.92 -4.51
N PHE A 118 1.40 -10.89 -4.26
CA PHE A 118 1.52 -12.25 -4.80
C PHE A 118 0.33 -12.65 -5.66
N VAL A 119 0.61 -13.35 -6.76
CA VAL A 119 -0.39 -14.10 -7.54
C VAL A 119 -0.02 -15.58 -7.47
N GLY A 120 -0.72 -16.32 -6.59
CA GLY A 120 -0.30 -17.68 -6.22
C GLY A 120 0.97 -17.61 -5.37
N ASP A 121 2.03 -18.30 -5.81
CA ASP A 121 3.33 -18.30 -5.11
C ASP A 121 4.35 -17.33 -5.73
N GLY A 122 3.98 -16.59 -6.79
CA GLY A 122 4.87 -15.63 -7.46
C GLY A 122 4.58 -14.19 -7.06
N ALA A 123 5.63 -13.46 -6.71
CA ALA A 123 5.61 -12.04 -6.41
C ALA A 123 5.53 -11.20 -7.69
N LEU A 124 4.79 -10.10 -7.63
CA LEU A 124 4.64 -9.14 -8.73
C LEU A 124 5.82 -8.17 -8.83
N ASP A 125 6.59 -8.02 -7.75
CA ASP A 125 7.54 -6.93 -7.51
C ASP A 125 8.86 -7.39 -6.88
N HIS A 126 9.14 -8.70 -6.85
CA HIS A 126 10.38 -9.26 -6.32
C HIS A 126 11.10 -10.13 -7.36
N GLU A 127 12.42 -9.92 -7.58
CA GLU A 127 13.19 -10.63 -8.62
C GLU A 127 13.34 -12.13 -8.34
N ASP A 128 13.66 -12.53 -7.11
CA ASP A 128 13.89 -13.95 -6.78
C ASP A 128 12.61 -14.80 -6.75
N TYR A 129 11.44 -14.17 -6.57
CA TYR A 129 10.12 -14.82 -6.49
C TYR A 129 9.23 -14.43 -7.67
N ASP A 130 9.82 -13.99 -8.78
CA ASP A 130 9.14 -13.33 -9.89
C ASP A 130 8.07 -14.20 -10.59
N ILE A 131 6.80 -13.77 -10.51
CA ILE A 131 5.65 -14.40 -11.17
C ILE A 131 5.86 -14.57 -12.69
N TRP A 132 6.58 -13.64 -13.32
CA TRP A 132 6.80 -13.62 -14.76
C TRP A 132 7.78 -14.70 -15.21
N GLY A 133 8.54 -15.28 -14.28
CA GLY A 133 9.39 -16.47 -14.49
C GLY A 133 8.63 -17.80 -14.44
N MET A 134 7.37 -17.80 -13.98
CA MET A 134 6.60 -19.03 -13.74
C MET A 134 5.85 -19.58 -14.96
N GLY A 135 5.98 -18.91 -16.13
CA GLY A 135 5.33 -19.34 -17.38
C GLY A 135 3.83 -19.04 -17.45
N ILE A 136 3.30 -18.19 -16.55
CA ILE A 136 1.91 -17.73 -16.59
C ILE A 136 1.81 -16.53 -17.55
N GLY A 137 0.86 -16.58 -18.47
CA GLY A 137 0.67 -15.51 -19.45
C GLY A 137 0.13 -14.20 -18.82
N PRO A 138 0.50 -13.03 -19.35
CA PRO A 138 0.13 -11.72 -18.77
C PRO A 138 -1.38 -11.50 -18.66
N GLU A 139 -2.17 -11.94 -19.63
CA GLU A 139 -3.64 -11.90 -19.55
C GLU A 139 -4.18 -12.55 -18.27
N LYS A 140 -3.60 -13.70 -17.89
CA LYS A 140 -4.05 -14.45 -16.71
C LYS A 140 -3.59 -13.79 -15.42
N VAL A 141 -2.35 -13.31 -15.36
CA VAL A 141 -1.82 -12.61 -14.18
C VAL A 141 -2.65 -11.35 -13.93
N TRP A 142 -2.85 -10.51 -14.95
CA TRP A 142 -3.63 -9.27 -14.84
C TRP A 142 -5.09 -9.51 -14.48
N SER A 143 -5.77 -10.48 -15.15
CA SER A 143 -7.15 -10.83 -14.78
C SER A 143 -7.27 -11.29 -13.34
N THR A 144 -6.30 -12.08 -12.87
CA THR A 144 -6.29 -12.62 -11.50
C THR A 144 -6.06 -11.50 -10.49
N TYR A 145 -5.06 -10.64 -10.74
CA TYR A 145 -4.75 -9.49 -9.89
C TYR A 145 -5.97 -8.57 -9.71
N PHE A 146 -6.62 -8.13 -10.79
CA PHE A 146 -7.77 -7.22 -10.66
C PHE A 146 -9.03 -7.91 -10.11
N THR A 147 -9.21 -9.22 -10.33
CA THR A 147 -10.27 -9.97 -9.65
C THR A 147 -10.03 -9.96 -8.13
N TRP A 148 -8.80 -10.25 -7.71
CA TRP A 148 -8.41 -10.26 -6.30
C TRP A 148 -8.45 -8.86 -5.69
N LEU A 149 -8.15 -7.80 -6.44
CA LEU A 149 -8.29 -6.43 -5.98
C LEU A 149 -9.75 -6.09 -5.64
N GLY A 150 -10.70 -6.52 -6.47
CA GLY A 150 -12.13 -6.39 -6.17
C GLY A 150 -12.56 -7.25 -4.97
N GLU A 151 -11.99 -8.43 -4.78
CA GLU A 151 -12.23 -9.28 -3.61
C GLU A 151 -11.65 -8.66 -2.32
N ALA A 152 -10.43 -8.11 -2.39
CA ALA A 152 -9.78 -7.37 -1.32
C ALA A 152 -10.66 -6.20 -0.86
N ALA A 153 -11.17 -5.41 -1.81
CA ALA A 153 -12.13 -4.34 -1.51
C ALA A 153 -13.37 -4.88 -0.77
N ARG A 154 -14.01 -5.94 -1.27
CA ARG A 154 -15.24 -6.49 -0.67
C ARG A 154 -15.04 -7.17 0.68
N SER A 155 -13.81 -7.55 1.01
CA SER A 155 -13.51 -8.23 2.27
C SER A 155 -13.82 -7.36 3.50
N GLY A 156 -13.77 -6.03 3.36
CA GLY A 156 -13.89 -5.09 4.47
C GLY A 156 -12.68 -5.09 5.42
N LEU A 157 -11.58 -5.76 5.04
CA LEU A 157 -10.38 -5.85 5.88
C LEU A 157 -9.50 -4.61 5.82
N PHE A 158 -9.61 -3.81 4.75
CA PHE A 158 -8.69 -2.72 4.46
C PHE A 158 -9.40 -1.37 4.39
N ASP A 159 -8.68 -0.34 4.80
CA ASP A 159 -9.16 1.05 4.78
C ASP A 159 -8.67 1.76 3.50
N VAL A 160 -7.50 1.36 2.99
CA VAL A 160 -6.90 1.83 1.72
C VAL A 160 -6.45 0.61 0.91
N LEU A 161 -6.67 0.59 -0.41
CA LEU A 161 -5.99 -0.33 -1.33
C LEU A 161 -4.70 0.30 -1.86
N ALA A 162 -3.56 -0.25 -1.45
CA ALA A 162 -2.23 0.19 -1.88
C ALA A 162 -1.97 -0.14 -3.34
N HIS A 163 -1.20 0.76 -3.98
CA HIS A 163 -0.63 0.66 -5.33
C HIS A 163 -1.47 -0.24 -6.25
N PRO A 164 -2.75 0.14 -6.52
CA PRO A 164 -3.82 -0.79 -6.87
C PRO A 164 -3.73 -1.33 -8.31
N ASP A 165 -2.67 -1.01 -9.04
CA ASP A 165 -2.30 -1.66 -10.30
C ASP A 165 -0.84 -2.15 -10.30
N LEU A 166 -0.29 -2.52 -9.12
CA LEU A 166 1.08 -3.02 -8.88
C LEU A 166 1.52 -4.10 -9.88
N VAL A 167 0.59 -4.84 -10.46
CA VAL A 167 0.87 -5.80 -11.54
C VAL A 167 1.67 -5.20 -12.71
N LYS A 168 1.69 -3.87 -12.88
CA LYS A 168 2.54 -3.16 -13.85
C LYS A 168 3.96 -2.84 -13.38
N HIS A 169 4.36 -3.21 -12.15
CA HIS A 169 5.60 -2.79 -11.47
C HIS A 169 6.82 -2.73 -12.36
N TRP A 170 7.05 -3.79 -13.13
CA TRP A 170 8.23 -3.95 -13.98
C TRP A 170 8.19 -3.15 -15.29
N GLY A 171 7.05 -2.52 -15.60
CA GLY A 171 6.83 -1.83 -16.88
C GLY A 171 7.15 -2.73 -18.07
N ALA A 172 7.91 -2.20 -19.03
CA ALA A 172 8.31 -2.94 -20.23
C ALA A 172 9.36 -4.04 -19.99
N GLN A 173 9.86 -4.22 -18.76
CA GLN A 173 10.85 -5.26 -18.44
C GLN A 173 10.24 -6.65 -18.27
N ARG A 174 8.91 -6.76 -18.17
CA ARG A 174 8.16 -8.02 -18.08
C ARG A 174 6.98 -8.04 -19.06
N PRO A 175 6.39 -9.21 -19.36
CA PRO A 175 5.27 -9.31 -20.27
C PRO A 175 4.07 -8.46 -19.82
N MET A 176 3.49 -7.70 -20.74
CA MET A 176 2.29 -6.89 -20.53
C MET A 176 1.17 -7.35 -21.46
N PRO A 177 -0.10 -7.29 -21.05
CA PRO A 177 -1.22 -7.48 -21.96
C PRO A 177 -1.23 -6.42 -23.06
N GLU A 178 -1.72 -6.79 -24.25
CA GLU A 178 -1.88 -5.85 -25.37
C GLU A 178 -3.24 -5.13 -25.30
N GLY A 179 -3.34 -3.98 -25.96
CA GLY A 179 -4.60 -3.23 -26.09
C GLY A 179 -4.99 -2.43 -24.84
N ASP A 180 -6.28 -2.10 -24.72
CA ASP A 180 -6.78 -1.29 -23.60
C ASP A 180 -6.86 -2.13 -22.32
N LEU A 181 -6.16 -1.67 -21.28
CA LEU A 181 -6.07 -2.33 -19.97
C LEU A 181 -7.33 -2.12 -19.12
N ARG A 182 -8.24 -1.21 -19.50
CA ARG A 182 -9.52 -0.99 -18.79
C ARG A 182 -10.35 -2.26 -18.61
N ARG A 183 -10.25 -3.21 -19.55
CA ARG A 183 -10.93 -4.51 -19.45
C ARG A 183 -10.55 -5.31 -18.19
N PHE A 184 -9.36 -5.08 -17.64
CA PHE A 184 -8.95 -5.69 -16.37
C PHE A 184 -9.44 -4.88 -15.18
N TYR A 185 -9.35 -3.55 -15.25
CA TYR A 185 -9.83 -2.65 -14.19
C TYR A 185 -11.30 -2.89 -13.87
N GLU A 186 -12.13 -3.09 -14.91
CA GLU A 186 -13.55 -3.44 -14.81
C GLU A 186 -13.82 -4.64 -13.89
N LEU A 187 -12.89 -5.60 -13.78
CA LEU A 187 -13.04 -6.78 -12.92
C LEU A 187 -13.01 -6.43 -11.42
N ALA A 188 -12.33 -5.35 -11.05
CA ALA A 188 -12.22 -4.88 -9.67
C ALA A 188 -13.35 -3.93 -9.27
N MET A 189 -13.89 -3.18 -10.24
CA MET A 189 -14.74 -2.02 -9.98
C MET A 189 -16.00 -2.33 -9.18
N ASP A 190 -16.65 -3.47 -9.40
CA ASP A 190 -17.85 -3.83 -8.64
C ASP A 190 -17.54 -3.98 -7.14
N GLY A 191 -16.38 -4.55 -6.81
CA GLY A 191 -15.96 -4.69 -5.42
C GLY A 191 -15.53 -3.38 -4.79
N ILE A 192 -14.79 -2.56 -5.54
CA ILE A 192 -14.30 -1.25 -5.11
C ILE A 192 -15.47 -0.28 -4.85
N ALA A 193 -16.43 -0.19 -5.79
CA ALA A 193 -17.55 0.74 -5.70
C ALA A 193 -18.50 0.44 -4.53
N GLN A 194 -18.58 -0.82 -4.08
CA GLN A 194 -19.48 -1.25 -3.01
C GLN A 194 -18.84 -1.26 -1.62
N SER A 195 -17.51 -1.24 -1.52
CA SER A 195 -16.82 -1.35 -0.22
C SER A 195 -16.63 -0.01 0.49
N GLY A 196 -16.58 1.08 -0.27
CA GLY A 196 -16.20 2.39 0.26
C GLY A 196 -14.73 2.47 0.68
N VAL A 197 -13.87 1.54 0.25
CA VAL A 197 -12.42 1.57 0.51
C VAL A 197 -11.78 2.80 -0.16
N ALA A 198 -10.76 3.38 0.45
CA ALA A 198 -9.96 4.40 -0.22
C ALA A 198 -9.00 3.76 -1.23
N ILE A 199 -8.70 4.49 -2.29
CA ILE A 199 -7.75 4.08 -3.32
C ILE A 199 -6.46 4.86 -3.11
N GLU A 200 -5.34 4.16 -3.00
CA GLU A 200 -4.04 4.81 -2.90
C GLU A 200 -3.66 5.41 -4.25
N VAL A 201 -3.20 6.66 -4.23
CA VAL A 201 -2.36 7.26 -5.26
C VAL A 201 -0.94 7.28 -4.72
N SER A 202 -0.13 6.33 -5.17
CA SER A 202 1.25 6.13 -4.71
C SER A 202 2.26 6.63 -5.73
N THR A 203 3.16 7.48 -5.27
CA THR A 203 4.27 7.99 -6.09
C THR A 203 5.44 7.00 -6.20
N ALA A 204 5.35 5.84 -5.53
CA ALA A 204 6.38 4.81 -5.55
C ALA A 204 6.74 4.40 -6.97
N GLY A 205 5.74 4.23 -7.83
CA GLY A 205 5.93 3.75 -9.19
C GLY A 205 6.81 4.65 -10.06
N LEU A 206 6.95 5.95 -9.72
CA LEU A 206 7.93 6.86 -10.37
C LEU A 206 9.39 6.46 -10.10
N ARG A 207 9.64 5.72 -9.02
CA ARG A 207 10.96 5.20 -8.62
C ARG A 207 11.14 3.72 -8.96
N LYS A 208 10.08 3.03 -9.37
CA LYS A 208 10.10 1.62 -9.79
C LYS A 208 10.28 1.53 -11.32
N PRO A 209 10.59 0.34 -11.88
CA PRO A 209 10.81 0.17 -13.32
C PRO A 209 9.69 0.68 -14.23
N VAL A 210 8.44 0.68 -13.78
CA VAL A 210 7.31 1.24 -14.53
C VAL A 210 7.45 2.74 -14.81
N GLY A 211 8.03 3.51 -13.89
CA GLY A 211 8.20 4.96 -14.05
C GLY A 211 6.89 5.75 -14.09
N GLU A 212 5.80 5.21 -13.54
CA GLU A 212 4.46 5.79 -13.55
C GLU A 212 3.85 5.70 -12.15
N ILE A 213 3.04 6.69 -11.75
CA ILE A 213 2.25 6.65 -10.51
C ILE A 213 1.34 5.41 -10.49
N TYR A 214 1.14 4.85 -9.30
CA TYR A 214 0.08 3.87 -9.05
C TYR A 214 -1.17 4.58 -8.53
N PRO A 215 -2.38 4.36 -9.07
CA PRO A 215 -2.64 3.69 -10.34
C PRO A 215 -2.39 4.57 -11.57
N THR A 216 -2.49 3.96 -12.75
CA THR A 216 -2.65 4.70 -14.02
C THR A 216 -3.80 5.70 -13.90
N LYS A 217 -3.70 6.82 -14.62
CA LYS A 217 -4.78 7.83 -14.69
C LYS A 217 -6.13 7.21 -15.08
N ALA A 218 -6.13 6.29 -16.05
CA ALA A 218 -7.36 5.66 -16.52
C ALA A 218 -8.08 4.86 -15.42
N PHE A 219 -7.33 4.15 -14.57
CA PHE A 219 -7.92 3.42 -13.47
C PHE A 219 -8.32 4.36 -12.32
N LEU A 220 -7.51 5.38 -12.03
CA LEU A 220 -7.86 6.42 -11.05
C LEU A 220 -9.19 7.12 -11.38
N GLU A 221 -9.38 7.52 -12.65
CA GLU A 221 -10.62 8.13 -13.14
C GLU A 221 -11.83 7.20 -12.89
N MET A 222 -11.70 5.90 -13.16
CA MET A 222 -12.76 4.93 -12.90
C MET A 222 -13.12 4.83 -11.41
N CYS A 223 -12.12 4.85 -10.52
CA CYS A 223 -12.33 4.84 -9.08
C CYS A 223 -13.01 6.13 -8.58
N ILE A 224 -12.60 7.29 -9.08
CA ILE A 224 -13.19 8.59 -8.72
C ILE A 224 -14.64 8.69 -9.23
N ASP A 225 -14.91 8.26 -10.46
CA ASP A 225 -16.26 8.21 -11.02
C ASP A 225 -17.20 7.28 -10.22
N ALA A 226 -16.62 6.24 -9.59
CA ALA A 226 -17.33 5.36 -8.65
C ALA A 226 -17.49 5.96 -7.24
N GLY A 227 -16.96 7.17 -6.99
CA GLY A 227 -17.05 7.87 -5.71
C GLY A 227 -16.05 7.40 -4.66
N CYS A 228 -14.96 6.74 -5.06
CA CYS A 228 -13.95 6.26 -4.13
C CYS A 228 -13.11 7.43 -3.58
N PRO A 229 -12.90 7.51 -2.25
CA PRO A 229 -11.98 8.48 -1.68
C PRO A 229 -10.52 8.11 -2.00
N VAL A 230 -9.63 9.09 -1.93
CA VAL A 230 -8.22 8.90 -2.30
C VAL A 230 -7.31 9.10 -1.10
N SER A 231 -6.34 8.19 -0.92
CA SER A 231 -5.19 8.39 -0.02
C SER A 231 -3.95 8.67 -0.86
N LEU A 232 -3.23 9.75 -0.58
CA LEU A 232 -1.96 10.05 -1.24
C LEU A 232 -0.81 9.52 -0.39
N SER A 233 0.11 8.78 -1.00
CA SER A 233 1.24 8.19 -0.28
C SER A 233 2.52 8.18 -1.12
N SER A 234 3.68 8.09 -0.45
CA SER A 234 4.98 7.99 -1.13
C SER A 234 5.58 6.59 -1.18
N ASP A 235 5.11 5.67 -0.32
CA ASP A 235 5.73 4.34 -0.11
C ASP A 235 7.22 4.50 0.27
N ALA A 236 7.45 5.35 1.27
CA ALA A 236 8.79 5.74 1.68
C ALA A 236 9.39 4.68 2.59
N HIS A 237 10.60 4.26 2.23
CA HIS A 237 11.43 3.34 2.99
C HIS A 237 12.65 4.02 3.61
N THR A 238 12.83 5.31 3.30
CA THR A 238 13.83 6.20 3.90
C THR A 238 13.24 7.61 4.03
N PRO A 239 13.73 8.44 4.97
CA PRO A 239 13.23 9.81 5.13
C PRO A 239 13.30 10.67 3.86
N GLU A 240 14.33 10.47 3.04
CA GLU A 240 14.58 11.27 1.82
C GLU A 240 13.51 11.06 0.74
N VAL A 241 12.76 9.95 0.83
CA VAL A 241 11.72 9.57 -0.12
C VAL A 241 10.34 10.10 0.28
N ILE A 242 10.18 10.58 1.51
CA ILE A 242 8.91 11.14 2.00
C ILE A 242 8.45 12.27 1.08
N GLY A 243 7.17 12.20 0.66
CA GLY A 243 6.58 13.16 -0.27
C GLY A 243 7.26 13.24 -1.65
N HIS A 244 8.14 12.30 -2.02
CA HIS A 244 8.77 12.29 -3.34
C HIS A 244 7.70 12.21 -4.43
N GLY A 245 7.77 13.06 -5.45
CA GLY A 245 6.83 13.04 -6.58
C GLY A 245 5.42 13.58 -6.27
N TYR A 246 5.18 14.14 -5.09
CA TYR A 246 3.86 14.69 -4.72
C TYR A 246 3.39 15.81 -5.65
N GLU A 247 4.28 16.62 -6.22
CA GLU A 247 3.90 17.63 -7.22
C GLU A 247 3.19 17.00 -8.43
N ALA A 248 3.74 15.89 -8.94
CA ALA A 248 3.14 15.16 -10.06
C ALA A 248 1.81 14.48 -9.65
N ALA A 249 1.75 13.90 -8.45
CA ALA A 249 0.53 13.30 -7.93
C ALA A 249 -0.58 14.32 -7.70
N LEU A 250 -0.27 15.47 -7.12
CA LEU A 250 -1.23 16.56 -6.90
C LEU A 250 -1.75 17.14 -8.23
N ALA A 251 -0.89 17.24 -9.25
CA ALA A 251 -1.32 17.61 -10.60
C ALA A 251 -2.30 16.57 -11.18
N LEU A 252 -1.98 15.28 -11.07
CA LEU A 252 -2.86 14.19 -11.50
C LEU A 252 -4.20 14.21 -10.75
N LEU A 253 -4.18 14.38 -9.43
CA LEU A 253 -5.38 14.49 -8.59
C LEU A 253 -6.26 15.68 -8.99
N ALA A 254 -5.64 16.84 -9.23
CA ALA A 254 -6.35 18.04 -9.69
C ALA A 254 -6.98 17.83 -11.09
N GLU A 255 -6.28 17.17 -12.01
CA GLU A 255 -6.83 16.81 -13.33
C GLU A 255 -8.03 15.87 -13.23
N CYS A 256 -8.04 14.97 -12.23
CA CYS A 256 -9.15 14.07 -11.97
C CYS A 256 -10.24 14.69 -11.08
N GLY A 257 -10.11 15.97 -10.68
CA GLY A 257 -11.10 16.69 -9.88
C GLY A 257 -11.09 16.36 -8.38
N VAL A 258 -10.04 15.72 -7.86
CA VAL A 258 -9.91 15.41 -6.43
C VAL A 258 -9.49 16.66 -5.67
N THR A 259 -10.28 17.04 -4.66
CA THR A 259 -10.03 18.22 -3.81
C THR A 259 -9.79 17.88 -2.34
N GLU A 260 -10.00 16.63 -1.94
CA GLU A 260 -9.90 16.16 -0.56
C GLU A 260 -9.15 14.82 -0.52
N LEU A 261 -8.41 14.58 0.56
CA LEU A 261 -7.75 13.31 0.84
C LEU A 261 -8.42 12.59 2.01
N ALA A 262 -8.43 11.26 1.96
CA ALA A 262 -8.84 10.42 3.07
C ALA A 262 -7.81 10.49 4.19
N VAL A 263 -8.30 10.71 5.41
CA VAL A 263 -7.53 10.59 6.66
C VAL A 263 -8.19 9.58 7.58
N PHE A 264 -7.42 9.00 8.51
CA PHE A 264 -7.89 7.87 9.30
C PHE A 264 -7.51 7.96 10.79
N GLU A 265 -8.46 7.59 11.64
CA GLU A 265 -8.27 7.42 13.08
C GLU A 265 -9.13 6.27 13.57
N GLY A 266 -8.53 5.27 14.25
CA GLY A 266 -9.26 4.08 14.69
C GLY A 266 -10.02 3.36 13.57
N ARG A 267 -9.47 3.36 12.34
CA ARG A 267 -10.10 2.85 11.10
C ARG A 267 -11.35 3.61 10.65
N GLU A 268 -11.67 4.73 11.29
CA GLU A 268 -12.70 5.66 10.81
C GLU A 268 -12.09 6.67 9.84
N ARG A 269 -12.72 6.80 8.66
CA ARG A 269 -12.27 7.72 7.62
C ARG A 269 -12.93 9.10 7.77
N HIS A 270 -12.13 10.15 7.63
CA HIS A 270 -12.58 11.52 7.34
C HIS A 270 -11.97 12.03 6.03
N LEU A 271 -12.50 13.13 5.50
CA LEU A 271 -11.98 13.79 4.30
C LEU A 271 -11.46 15.16 4.65
N GLU A 272 -10.27 15.49 4.15
CA GLU A 272 -9.56 16.72 4.45
C GLU A 272 -9.15 17.46 3.17
N PRO A 273 -9.44 18.77 3.03
CA PRO A 273 -9.14 19.50 1.80
C PRO A 273 -7.65 19.54 1.48
N ILE A 274 -7.29 19.28 0.22
CA ILE A 274 -5.94 19.46 -0.30
C ILE A 274 -5.59 20.95 -0.25
N GLY A 275 -4.46 21.30 0.36
CA GLY A 275 -4.00 22.69 0.43
C GLY A 275 -4.64 23.59 1.51
N ALA A 276 -5.48 23.04 2.41
CA ALA A 276 -5.76 23.75 3.67
C ALA A 276 -4.48 23.84 4.51
N SER A 277 -3.95 25.05 4.66
CA SER A 277 -2.96 25.48 5.66
C SER A 277 -3.33 26.85 6.22
#